data_AF-A0A9P4H486-F1
#
_entry.id   AF-A0A9P4H486-F1
#
_cell.length_a   1.000
_cell.length_b   1.000
_cell.length_c   1.000
_cell.angle_alpha   90.00
_cell.angle_beta   90.00
_cell.angle_gamma   90.00
#
_symmetry.space_group_name_H-M   'P 1'
#
loop_
_entity.id
_entity.type
_entity.pdbx_description
1 polymer ?
#
loop_
_entity_poly.entity_id
_entity_poly.type
_entity_poly.pdbx_seq_one_letter_code
_entity_poly.pdbx_strand_id
1 'polypeptide(L)'
;MLATAPYHDPTMRDLEQELRNTLAGRHDSNGEPLEGLHVLTRRMEHEDEEQFDVDLTILDFLVYKATDLVLEWRSSADPFHSDLPSALVTMTGAAFRSRLLQFLLIFTHRLQHDKTWTNEESLNELRDQNKSRGDYWQQRTDHSPALQQPFDQQRELPLSDGALFENRNKLASSLNMPRDQRRWVTDIAGTPSLHCLLPLFIELIAARVELNDDWTPTSEWLDLAGQFMMQATIEEYLRNGAYGVETFDTIFAFGCPGPRWAEEGTDVTAMRRLFCDESNPREEIREWSAIKRRYICELMPQNLSQSSLQAMQAAEARQPYGAFEVHVLSFLEHLHRGLVKPDLAQVEEGRFNIDGNELSEADSRAMVRRMGL
;
A
#
# COMPACT_ATOMS: atom_id res chain seq x y z
N MET A 1 -45.83 16.38 64.77
CA MET A 1 -45.68 16.41 63.31
C MET A 1 -44.50 17.33 63.00
N LEU A 2 -43.36 16.76 62.61
CA LEU A 2 -42.12 17.47 62.32
C LEU A 2 -42.09 17.79 60.82
N ALA A 3 -41.92 19.06 60.48
CA ALA A 3 -41.71 19.54 59.11
C ALA A 3 -40.21 19.71 58.85
N THR A 4 -39.70 19.02 57.85
CA THR A 4 -38.31 19.11 57.37
C THR A 4 -38.17 20.22 56.34
N ALA A 5 -37.25 21.16 56.59
CA ALA A 5 -36.83 22.19 55.64
C ALA A 5 -35.87 21.62 54.57
N PRO A 6 -35.88 22.12 53.32
CA PRO A 6 -34.94 21.69 52.29
C PRO A 6 -33.58 22.37 52.48
N TYR A 7 -32.52 21.56 52.46
CA TYR A 7 -31.12 21.96 52.47
C TYR A 7 -30.73 22.52 51.09
N HIS A 8 -30.26 23.77 51.02
CA HIS A 8 -29.74 24.37 49.79
C HIS A 8 -28.22 24.45 49.90
N ASP A 9 -27.51 23.67 49.08
CA ASP A 9 -26.04 23.69 48.99
C ASP A 9 -25.59 24.77 47.99
N PRO A 10 -24.77 25.77 48.39
CA PRO A 10 -24.34 26.88 47.56
C PRO A 10 -23.05 26.59 46.74
N THR A 11 -22.60 25.34 46.66
CA THR A 11 -21.39 24.97 45.88
C THR A 11 -21.66 24.40 44.48
N MET A 12 -22.93 24.25 44.08
CA MET A 12 -23.30 24.16 42.66
C MET A 12 -23.09 25.52 41.98
N ARG A 13 -21.82 25.87 41.74
CA ARG A 13 -21.45 26.75 40.63
C ARG A 13 -21.92 26.07 39.37
N ASP A 14 -23.13 26.45 38.97
CA ASP A 14 -23.67 26.63 37.61
C ASP A 14 -22.98 25.88 36.45
N LEU A 15 -22.67 24.60 36.67
CA LEU A 15 -22.13 23.67 35.67
C LEU A 15 -23.08 23.51 34.49
N GLU A 16 -24.39 23.71 34.70
CA GLU A 16 -25.39 23.75 33.62
C GLU A 16 -25.25 25.00 32.74
N GLN A 17 -24.89 26.14 33.32
CA GLN A 17 -24.69 27.37 32.56
C GLN A 17 -23.34 27.37 31.84
N GLU A 18 -22.31 26.79 32.47
CA GLU A 18 -21.02 26.52 31.81
C GLU A 18 -21.19 25.52 30.66
N LEU A 19 -22.00 24.46 30.85
CA LEU A 19 -22.38 23.49 29.81
C LEU A 19 -23.13 24.13 28.64
N ARG A 20 -24.10 25.02 28.91
CA ARG A 20 -24.83 25.76 27.85
C ARG A 20 -23.90 26.67 27.05
N ASN A 21 -22.93 27.31 27.70
CA ASN A 21 -21.99 28.21 27.03
C ASN A 21 -20.99 27.42 26.16
N THR A 22 -20.56 26.24 26.58
CA THR A 22 -19.66 25.38 25.80
C THR A 22 -20.37 24.69 24.62
N LEU A 23 -21.66 24.38 24.77
CA LEU A 23 -22.51 23.86 23.68
C LEU A 23 -22.82 24.92 22.62
N ALA A 24 -23.02 26.18 23.02
CA ALA A 24 -23.24 27.30 22.11
C ALA A 24 -22.01 27.62 21.24
N GLY A 25 -20.81 27.21 21.65
CA GLY A 25 -19.57 27.38 20.87
C GLY A 25 -19.24 26.25 19.90
N ARG A 26 -20.05 25.18 19.84
CA ARG A 26 -19.79 23.97 19.03
C ARG A 26 -20.84 23.68 17.95
N HIS A 27 -21.70 24.66 17.70
CA HIS A 27 -22.62 24.65 16.57
C HIS A 27 -22.23 25.78 15.62
N ASP A 28 -22.43 25.57 14.32
CA ASP A 28 -22.30 26.66 13.37
C ASP A 28 -23.40 27.73 13.58
N SER A 29 -23.37 28.80 12.79
CA SER A 29 -24.39 29.86 12.87
C SER A 29 -25.82 29.38 12.57
N ASN A 30 -26.00 28.13 12.13
CA ASN A 30 -27.29 27.51 11.82
C ASN A 30 -27.76 26.52 12.90
N GLY A 31 -26.94 26.23 13.91
CA GLY A 31 -27.30 25.30 14.98
C GLY A 31 -26.99 23.83 14.67
N GLU A 32 -26.14 23.55 13.68
CA GLU A 32 -25.72 22.19 13.33
C GLU A 32 -24.40 21.81 14.03
N PRO A 33 -24.21 20.54 14.45
CA PRO A 33 -22.96 20.06 15.04
C PRO A 33 -21.78 20.13 14.04
N LEU A 34 -20.56 20.37 14.53
CA LEU A 34 -19.34 20.32 13.72
C LEU A 34 -19.11 18.91 13.11
N GLU A 35 -18.74 18.87 11.83
CA GLU A 35 -18.43 17.65 11.06
C GLU A 35 -17.38 16.78 11.78
N GLY A 36 -17.59 15.46 11.85
CA GLY A 36 -16.70 14.49 12.52
C GLY A 36 -17.31 13.77 13.73
N LEU A 37 -18.33 14.35 14.39
CA LEU A 37 -19.06 13.70 15.51
C LEU A 37 -20.41 13.08 15.10
N HIS A 38 -20.82 13.27 13.84
CA HIS A 38 -22.15 12.93 13.36
C HIS A 38 -22.45 11.41 13.35
N VAL A 39 -21.45 10.55 13.14
CA VAL A 39 -21.68 9.11 12.94
C VAL A 39 -21.98 8.38 14.27
N LEU A 40 -21.33 8.76 15.38
CA LEU A 40 -21.44 8.03 16.65
C LEU A 40 -22.57 8.50 17.59
N THR A 41 -23.22 9.63 17.28
CA THR A 41 -24.24 10.23 18.17
C THR A 41 -25.63 10.34 17.55
N ARG A 42 -25.81 9.88 16.31
CA ARG A 42 -27.10 9.95 15.61
C ARG A 42 -28.09 8.95 16.21
N ARG A 43 -29.29 9.43 16.53
CA ARG A 43 -30.42 8.57 16.91
C ARG A 43 -30.97 7.96 15.62
N MET A 44 -31.06 6.63 15.56
CA MET A 44 -31.46 5.90 14.35
C MET A 44 -32.86 6.31 13.89
N GLU A 45 -32.93 7.08 12.81
CA GLU A 45 -34.19 7.55 12.24
C GLU A 45 -34.40 6.99 10.82
N HIS A 46 -33.34 6.55 10.12
CA HIS A 46 -33.38 5.99 8.76
C HIS A 46 -32.54 4.70 8.64
N GLU A 47 -33.19 3.55 8.85
CA GLU A 47 -32.54 2.24 9.05
C GLU A 47 -31.63 1.77 7.90
N ASP A 48 -31.98 2.01 6.63
CA ASP A 48 -31.24 1.43 5.49
C ASP A 48 -29.95 2.20 5.12
N GLU A 49 -29.97 3.53 5.16
CA GLU A 49 -28.79 4.37 4.88
C GLU A 49 -27.82 4.40 6.07
N GLU A 50 -28.35 4.40 7.30
CA GLU A 50 -27.53 4.42 8.52
C GLU A 50 -26.89 3.05 8.80
N GLN A 51 -27.51 1.92 8.40
CA GLN A 51 -26.89 0.59 8.48
C GLN A 51 -25.66 0.49 7.57
N PHE A 52 -25.70 1.09 6.39
CA PHE A 52 -24.56 1.11 5.47
C PHE A 52 -23.37 1.89 6.04
N ASP A 53 -23.61 3.03 6.70
CA ASP A 53 -22.57 3.83 7.35
C ASP A 53 -21.93 3.09 8.54
N VAL A 54 -22.73 2.37 9.33
CA VAL A 54 -22.25 1.51 10.41
C VAL A 54 -21.39 0.37 9.85
N ASP A 55 -21.85 -0.30 8.80
CA ASP A 55 -21.11 -1.39 8.15
C ASP A 55 -19.77 -0.89 7.58
N LEU A 56 -19.74 0.27 6.92
CA LEU A 56 -18.51 0.91 6.45
C LEU A 56 -17.54 1.24 7.60
N THR A 57 -18.06 1.77 8.72
CA THR A 57 -17.25 2.10 9.90
C THR A 57 -16.63 0.86 10.53
N ILE A 58 -17.40 -0.23 10.64
CA ILE A 58 -16.91 -1.53 11.13
C ILE A 58 -15.85 -2.09 10.19
N LEU A 59 -16.11 -2.08 8.87
CA LEU A 59 -15.14 -2.56 7.88
C LEU A 59 -13.84 -1.77 7.94
N ASP A 60 -13.90 -0.44 8.04
CA ASP A 60 -12.72 0.41 8.15
C ASP A 60 -11.88 0.10 9.39
N PHE A 61 -12.53 -0.10 10.54
CA PHE A 61 -11.89 -0.56 11.77
C PHE A 61 -11.22 -1.93 11.61
N LEU A 62 -11.94 -2.91 11.06
CA LEU A 62 -11.42 -4.26 10.87
C LEU A 62 -10.20 -4.28 9.94
N VAL A 63 -10.23 -3.51 8.85
CA VAL A 63 -9.11 -3.37 7.91
C VAL A 63 -7.91 -2.71 8.60
N TYR A 64 -8.15 -1.66 9.39
CA TYR A 64 -7.11 -0.99 10.16
C TYR A 64 -6.41 -1.98 11.11
N LYS A 65 -7.18 -2.72 11.93
CA LYS A 65 -6.64 -3.71 12.87
C LYS A 65 -5.94 -4.87 12.15
N ALA A 66 -6.47 -5.35 11.03
CA ALA A 66 -5.84 -6.39 10.23
C ALA A 66 -4.50 -5.92 9.66
N THR A 67 -4.39 -4.66 9.25
CA THR A 67 -3.13 -4.08 8.76
C THR A 67 -2.07 -4.05 9.87
N ASP A 68 -2.43 -3.56 11.07
CA ASP A 68 -1.57 -3.59 12.25
C ASP A 68 -1.09 -5.02 12.56
N LEU A 69 -2.00 -5.99 12.56
CA LEU A 69 -1.68 -7.41 12.83
C LEU A 69 -0.70 -7.99 11.81
N VAL A 70 -0.85 -7.67 10.52
CA VAL A 70 0.09 -8.16 9.48
C VAL A 70 1.47 -7.53 9.64
N LEU A 71 1.54 -6.24 9.95
CA LEU A 71 2.82 -5.56 10.21
C LEU A 71 3.51 -6.12 11.45
N GLU A 72 2.76 -6.31 12.55
CA GLU A 72 3.27 -6.90 13.79
C GLU A 72 3.77 -8.34 13.55
N TRP A 73 2.96 -9.18 12.91
CA TRP A 73 3.33 -10.54 12.56
C TRP A 73 4.62 -10.59 11.73
N ARG A 74 4.76 -9.72 10.73
CA ARG A 74 5.98 -9.69 9.89
C ARG A 74 7.22 -9.26 10.67
N SER A 75 7.05 -8.43 11.70
CA SER A 75 8.12 -8.02 12.61
C SER A 75 8.47 -9.06 13.68
N SER A 76 7.68 -10.13 13.80
CA SER A 76 7.90 -11.19 14.78
C SER A 76 9.20 -11.97 14.53
N ALA A 77 9.69 -12.65 15.57
CA ALA A 77 10.93 -13.44 15.48
C ALA A 77 10.81 -14.68 14.57
N ASP A 78 9.60 -15.14 14.29
CA ASP A 78 9.33 -16.31 13.44
C ASP A 78 8.06 -16.14 12.60
N PRO A 79 8.10 -15.31 11.54
CA PRO A 79 6.93 -15.02 10.71
C PRO A 79 6.53 -16.21 9.82
N PHE A 80 7.32 -17.28 9.75
CA PHE A 80 7.06 -18.42 8.85
C PHE A 80 6.22 -19.53 9.49
N HIS A 81 6.10 -19.55 10.82
CA HIS A 81 5.32 -20.57 11.55
C HIS A 81 4.11 -20.00 12.30
N SER A 82 3.92 -18.68 12.26
CA SER A 82 2.75 -18.04 12.88
C SER A 82 1.60 -17.98 11.89
N ASP A 83 0.50 -18.67 12.22
CA ASP A 83 -0.75 -18.58 11.46
C ASP A 83 -1.32 -17.15 11.53
N LEU A 84 -1.32 -16.45 10.41
CA LEU A 84 -2.15 -15.26 10.27
C LEU A 84 -3.62 -15.72 10.15
N PRO A 85 -4.58 -15.08 10.85
CA PRO A 85 -5.99 -15.44 10.70
C PRO A 85 -6.38 -15.40 9.22
N SER A 86 -6.88 -16.51 8.68
CA SER A 86 -7.26 -16.68 7.26
C SER A 86 -8.53 -15.90 6.85
N ALA A 87 -8.81 -14.78 7.51
CA ALA A 87 -10.00 -13.99 7.28
C ALA A 87 -9.62 -12.70 6.55
N LEU A 88 -10.41 -12.36 5.52
CA LEU A 88 -10.43 -11.11 4.76
C LEU A 88 -9.60 -11.08 3.47
N VAL A 89 -10.07 -11.75 2.41
CA VAL A 89 -9.86 -11.24 1.04
C VAL A 89 -11.11 -11.52 0.18
N THR A 90 -12.16 -10.76 0.44
CA THR A 90 -13.17 -10.35 -0.55
C THR A 90 -13.73 -9.02 -0.08
N MET A 91 -12.89 -7.99 -0.08
CA MET A 91 -13.33 -6.63 0.25
C MET A 91 -13.42 -5.80 -1.01
N THR A 92 -14.61 -5.76 -1.58
CA THR A 92 -15.02 -4.79 -2.60
C THR A 92 -15.27 -3.45 -1.92
N GLY A 93 -14.30 -2.55 -1.98
CA GLY A 93 -14.46 -1.18 -1.49
C GLY A 93 -13.31 -0.29 -1.97
N ALA A 94 -13.64 0.86 -2.54
CA ALA A 94 -12.70 1.83 -3.11
C ALA A 94 -11.81 2.56 -2.09
N ALA A 95 -11.84 2.18 -0.81
CA ALA A 95 -11.09 2.81 0.27
C ALA A 95 -9.61 2.42 0.22
N PHE A 96 -8.73 3.41 0.36
CA PHE A 96 -7.26 3.25 0.40
C PHE A 96 -6.81 2.15 1.37
N ARG A 97 -7.40 2.08 2.58
CA ARG A 97 -7.02 1.07 3.60
C ARG A 97 -7.21 -0.37 3.10
N SER A 98 -8.27 -0.66 2.36
CA SER A 98 -8.51 -2.00 1.80
C SER A 98 -7.44 -2.37 0.77
N ARG A 99 -7.05 -1.44 -0.10
CA ARG A 99 -5.95 -1.64 -1.06
C ARG A 99 -4.61 -1.83 -0.34
N LEU A 100 -4.37 -1.08 0.74
CA LEU A 100 -3.17 -1.20 1.57
C LEU A 100 -3.07 -2.59 2.17
N LEU A 101 -4.14 -3.07 2.82
CA LEU A 101 -4.19 -4.42 3.39
C LEU A 101 -4.00 -5.49 2.32
N GLN A 102 -4.68 -5.37 1.18
CA GLN A 102 -4.55 -6.31 0.06
C GLN A 102 -3.11 -6.39 -0.44
N PHE A 103 -2.48 -5.24 -0.71
CA PHE A 103 -1.10 -5.19 -1.16
C PHE A 103 -0.15 -5.79 -0.11
N LEU A 104 -0.32 -5.41 1.16
CA LEU A 104 0.51 -5.89 2.27
C LEU A 104 0.41 -7.41 2.43
N LEU A 105 -0.80 -7.98 2.38
CA LEU A 105 -1.02 -9.43 2.46
C LEU A 105 -0.32 -10.15 1.31
N ILE A 106 -0.53 -9.71 0.07
CA ILE A 106 0.08 -10.35 -1.10
C ILE A 106 1.60 -10.23 -1.03
N PHE A 107 2.14 -9.03 -0.78
CA PHE A 107 3.58 -8.78 -0.74
C PHE A 107 4.29 -9.60 0.34
N THR A 108 3.76 -9.64 1.55
CA THR A 108 4.36 -10.34 2.70
C THR A 108 4.27 -11.86 2.60
N HIS A 109 3.20 -12.39 1.99
CA HIS A 109 2.95 -13.83 1.91
C HIS A 109 3.36 -14.45 0.56
N ARG A 110 3.77 -13.65 -0.44
CA ARG A 110 4.09 -14.17 -1.78
C ARG A 110 5.10 -15.33 -1.77
N LEU A 111 6.03 -15.35 -0.80
CA LEU A 111 7.07 -16.39 -0.69
C LEU A 111 6.76 -17.46 0.38
N GLN A 112 5.56 -17.51 0.95
CA GLN A 112 5.20 -18.48 1.99
C GLN A 112 4.63 -19.79 1.42
N HIS A 113 4.74 -20.89 2.19
CA HIS A 113 4.53 -22.25 1.69
C HIS A 113 3.07 -22.68 1.65
N ASP A 114 2.31 -22.39 2.70
CA ASP A 114 1.02 -23.08 2.92
C ASP A 114 -0.17 -22.36 2.27
N LYS A 115 -0.09 -21.03 2.14
CA LYS A 115 -1.17 -20.22 1.58
C LYS A 115 -0.59 -19.03 0.82
N THR A 116 -0.90 -18.96 -0.47
CA THR A 116 -0.85 -17.71 -1.21
C THR A 116 -2.23 -17.07 -1.12
N TRP A 117 -2.29 -15.79 -0.81
CA TRP A 117 -3.56 -15.03 -0.81
C TRP A 117 -4.04 -14.67 -2.24
N THR A 118 -3.49 -15.37 -3.24
CA THR A 118 -3.81 -15.27 -4.65
C THR A 118 -4.16 -16.65 -5.18
N ASN A 119 -5.14 -16.73 -6.07
CA ASN A 119 -5.43 -17.93 -6.84
C ASN A 119 -4.85 -17.80 -8.27
N GLU A 120 -4.86 -18.89 -9.04
CA GLU A 120 -4.30 -18.93 -10.40
C GLU A 120 -4.99 -17.93 -11.34
N GLU A 121 -6.32 -17.78 -11.23
CA GLU A 121 -7.12 -16.87 -12.03
C GLU A 121 -6.69 -15.41 -11.80
N SER A 122 -6.68 -14.94 -10.56
CA SER A 122 -6.25 -13.58 -10.21
C SER A 122 -4.79 -13.32 -10.55
N LEU A 123 -3.91 -14.32 -10.46
CA LEU A 123 -2.52 -14.17 -10.91
C LEU A 123 -2.43 -14.01 -12.43
N ASN A 124 -3.24 -14.73 -13.19
CA ASN A 124 -3.29 -14.59 -14.64
C ASN A 124 -3.89 -13.24 -15.05
N GLU A 125 -4.92 -12.75 -14.34
CA GLU A 125 -5.45 -11.40 -14.53
C GLU A 125 -4.37 -10.32 -14.31
N LEU A 126 -3.56 -10.43 -13.25
CA LEU A 126 -2.45 -9.49 -13.01
C LEU A 126 -1.37 -9.56 -14.09
N ARG A 127 -1.10 -10.75 -14.63
CA ARG A 127 -0.15 -10.94 -15.75
C ARG A 127 -0.68 -10.31 -17.04
N ASP A 128 -1.96 -10.53 -17.33
CA ASP A 128 -2.63 -9.96 -18.50
C ASP A 128 -2.74 -8.44 -18.41
N GLN A 129 -2.99 -7.89 -17.21
CA GLN A 129 -2.94 -6.45 -16.95
C GLN A 129 -1.54 -5.89 -17.24
N ASN A 130 -0.49 -6.53 -16.71
CA ASN A 130 0.88 -6.10 -16.96
C ASN A 130 1.27 -6.13 -18.43
N LYS A 131 0.88 -7.20 -19.15
CA LYS A 131 1.09 -7.30 -20.58
C LYS A 131 0.36 -6.20 -21.33
N SER A 132 -0.91 -5.97 -21.02
CA SER A 132 -1.73 -4.91 -21.62
C SER A 132 -1.13 -3.51 -21.38
N ARG A 133 -0.58 -3.26 -20.18
CA ARG A 133 0.15 -2.03 -19.86
C ARG A 133 1.42 -1.88 -20.70
N GLY A 134 2.22 -2.94 -20.84
CA GLY A 134 3.41 -2.95 -21.68
C GLY A 134 3.08 -2.63 -23.14
N ASP A 135 2.07 -3.29 -23.69
CA ASP A 135 1.56 -3.07 -25.05
C ASP A 135 1.05 -1.63 -25.22
N TYR A 136 0.28 -1.12 -24.26
CA TYR A 136 -0.18 0.27 -24.23
C TYR A 136 1.01 1.22 -24.26
N TRP A 137 2.00 1.03 -23.39
CA TRP A 137 3.17 1.91 -23.28
C TRP A 137 3.96 1.97 -24.59
N GLN A 138 4.19 0.81 -25.21
CA GLN A 138 4.92 0.71 -26.47
C GLN A 138 4.17 1.34 -27.64
N GLN A 139 2.85 1.18 -27.70
CA GLN A 139 2.05 1.60 -28.86
C GLN A 139 1.51 3.02 -28.76
N ARG A 140 1.32 3.53 -27.55
CA ARG A 140 0.54 4.76 -27.28
C ARG A 140 1.36 5.89 -26.69
N THR A 141 2.64 5.68 -26.42
CA THR A 141 3.51 6.70 -25.83
C THR A 141 4.73 6.96 -26.72
N ASP A 142 5.25 8.18 -26.65
CA ASP A 142 6.47 8.59 -27.37
C ASP A 142 7.76 8.25 -26.59
N HIS A 143 7.64 7.49 -25.48
CA HIS A 143 8.78 7.13 -24.66
C HIS A 143 9.69 6.16 -25.39
N SER A 144 11.00 6.38 -25.24
CA SER A 144 11.98 5.40 -25.72
C SER A 144 11.86 4.11 -24.90
N PRO A 145 12.12 2.93 -25.53
CA PRO A 145 12.29 1.68 -24.79
C PRO A 145 13.30 1.84 -23.66
N ALA A 146 13.11 1.09 -22.58
CA ALA A 146 14.02 1.14 -21.45
C ALA A 146 15.40 0.61 -21.84
N LEU A 147 15.44 -0.40 -22.69
CA LEU A 147 16.67 -0.92 -23.29
C LEU A 147 16.92 -0.30 -24.67
N GLN A 148 18.04 0.42 -24.80
CA GLN A 148 18.49 0.91 -26.11
C GLN A 148 19.21 -0.16 -26.94
N GLN A 149 19.83 -1.13 -26.26
CA GLN A 149 20.48 -2.27 -26.91
C GLN A 149 19.91 -3.55 -26.30
N PRO A 150 19.44 -4.50 -27.13
CA PRO A 150 18.92 -5.76 -26.63
C PRO A 150 20.02 -6.57 -25.95
N PHE A 151 19.64 -7.38 -24.98
CA PHE A 151 20.53 -8.38 -24.38
C PHE A 151 21.07 -9.35 -25.44
N ASP A 152 22.24 -9.93 -25.19
CA ASP A 152 22.73 -11.07 -25.98
C ASP A 152 21.87 -12.30 -25.68
N GLN A 153 20.72 -12.39 -26.38
CA GLN A 153 19.67 -13.40 -26.17
C GLN A 153 20.14 -14.84 -26.42
N GLN A 154 21.30 -15.05 -27.04
CA GLN A 154 21.75 -16.38 -27.42
C GLN A 154 22.81 -16.96 -26.47
N ARG A 155 23.38 -16.14 -25.58
CA ARG A 155 24.53 -16.55 -24.76
C ARG A 155 24.29 -16.60 -23.27
N GLU A 156 23.38 -15.80 -22.72
CA GLU A 156 23.31 -15.61 -21.26
C GLU A 156 21.93 -15.82 -20.64
N LEU A 157 20.86 -15.58 -21.39
CA LEU A 157 19.48 -15.64 -20.92
C LEU A 157 18.62 -16.44 -21.92
N PRO A 158 17.65 -17.24 -21.45
CA PRO A 158 17.35 -17.51 -20.04
C PRO A 158 18.43 -18.36 -19.37
N LEU A 159 18.53 -18.24 -18.03
CA LEU A 159 19.41 -19.11 -17.25
C LEU A 159 18.90 -20.57 -17.31
N SER A 160 19.79 -21.52 -17.06
CA SER A 160 19.41 -22.93 -16.94
C SER A 160 18.52 -23.15 -15.71
N ASP A 161 17.63 -24.16 -15.76
CA ASP A 161 16.74 -24.51 -14.64
C ASP A 161 17.49 -24.72 -13.32
N GLY A 162 18.69 -25.33 -13.38
CA GLY A 162 19.55 -25.52 -12.22
C GLY A 162 20.04 -24.20 -11.62
N ALA A 163 20.46 -23.25 -12.46
CA ALA A 163 20.88 -21.92 -12.01
C ALA A 163 19.72 -21.11 -11.43
N LEU A 164 18.54 -21.17 -12.06
CA LEU A 164 17.32 -20.54 -11.54
C LEU A 164 16.93 -21.12 -10.16
N PHE A 165 16.91 -22.45 -10.03
CA PHE A 165 16.62 -23.13 -8.76
C PHE A 165 17.63 -22.76 -7.67
N GLU A 166 18.93 -22.70 -7.99
CA GLU A 166 19.96 -22.25 -7.06
C GLU A 166 19.74 -20.80 -6.63
N ASN A 167 19.42 -19.89 -7.55
CA ASN A 167 19.19 -18.47 -7.24
C ASN A 167 17.97 -18.29 -6.32
N ARG A 168 16.88 -19.03 -6.57
CA ARG A 168 15.71 -19.05 -5.66
C ARG A 168 16.09 -19.57 -4.27
N ASN A 169 16.86 -20.66 -4.19
CA ASN A 169 17.32 -21.20 -2.92
C ASN A 169 18.27 -20.26 -2.16
N LYS A 170 19.14 -19.53 -2.88
CA LYS A 170 20.03 -18.51 -2.29
C LYS A 170 19.20 -17.40 -1.67
N LEU A 171 18.21 -16.87 -2.39
CA LEU A 171 17.31 -15.85 -1.86
C LEU A 171 16.53 -16.38 -0.64
N ALA A 172 15.93 -17.56 -0.72
CA ALA A 172 15.25 -18.18 0.43
C ALA A 172 16.16 -18.30 1.67
N SER A 173 17.42 -18.66 1.45
CA SER A 173 18.40 -18.79 2.53
C SER A 173 18.81 -17.42 3.09
N SER A 174 18.95 -16.40 2.25
CA SER A 174 19.25 -15.03 2.69
C SER A 174 18.12 -14.41 3.52
N LEU A 175 16.87 -14.85 3.29
CA LEU A 175 15.69 -14.48 4.06
C LEU A 175 15.48 -15.35 5.31
N ASN A 176 16.44 -16.23 5.64
CA ASN A 176 16.34 -17.19 6.74
C ASN A 176 15.09 -18.07 6.69
N MET A 177 14.56 -18.34 5.50
CA MET A 177 13.35 -19.14 5.33
C MET A 177 13.62 -20.62 5.62
N PRO A 178 12.84 -21.29 6.48
CA PRO A 178 12.93 -22.73 6.72
C PRO A 178 12.81 -23.54 5.42
N ARG A 179 13.43 -24.71 5.31
CA ARG A 179 13.46 -25.49 4.04
C ARG A 179 12.09 -25.97 3.62
N ASP A 180 11.29 -26.37 4.59
CA ASP A 180 9.90 -26.77 4.49
C ASP A 180 8.96 -25.60 4.17
N GLN A 181 9.44 -24.35 4.26
CA GLN A 181 8.65 -23.15 3.96
C GLN A 181 8.94 -22.55 2.56
N ARG A 182 9.58 -23.31 1.65
CA ARG A 182 10.12 -22.82 0.37
C ARG A 182 9.34 -23.26 -0.89
N ARG A 183 8.00 -23.31 -0.86
CA ARG A 183 7.18 -23.76 -2.01
C ARG A 183 7.53 -23.03 -3.31
N TRP A 184 7.68 -21.71 -3.22
CA TRP A 184 7.95 -20.82 -4.35
C TRP A 184 9.27 -21.13 -5.10
N VAL A 185 10.21 -21.84 -4.48
CA VAL A 185 11.46 -22.26 -5.14
C VAL A 185 11.16 -23.19 -6.32
N THR A 186 10.10 -23.98 -6.22
CA THR A 186 9.66 -24.93 -7.27
C THR A 186 8.38 -24.52 -7.98
N ASP A 187 7.46 -23.82 -7.29
CA ASP A 187 6.17 -23.41 -7.84
C ASP A 187 6.18 -21.92 -8.23
N ILE A 188 6.76 -21.63 -9.40
CA ILE A 188 6.85 -20.26 -9.92
C ILE A 188 5.47 -19.78 -10.40
N ALA A 189 4.68 -20.68 -11.02
CA ALA A 189 3.40 -20.32 -11.62
C ALA A 189 2.37 -19.89 -10.56
N GLY A 190 2.39 -20.51 -9.38
CA GLY A 190 1.55 -20.14 -8.25
C GLY A 190 2.10 -19.00 -7.38
N THR A 191 3.30 -18.48 -7.69
CA THR A 191 3.94 -17.41 -6.89
C THR A 191 3.76 -16.05 -7.57
N PRO A 192 3.17 -15.04 -6.90
CA PRO A 192 3.17 -13.67 -7.41
C PRO A 192 4.59 -13.11 -7.49
N SER A 193 5.04 -12.74 -8.69
CA SER A 193 6.30 -12.03 -8.86
C SER A 193 6.16 -10.54 -8.53
N LEU A 194 7.25 -9.87 -8.19
CA LEU A 194 7.28 -8.41 -8.02
C LEU A 194 6.80 -7.69 -9.27
N HIS A 195 7.06 -8.23 -10.47
CA HIS A 195 6.50 -7.68 -11.71
C HIS A 195 4.96 -7.68 -11.69
N CYS A 196 4.35 -8.75 -11.18
CA CYS A 196 2.89 -8.82 -10.99
C CYS A 196 2.39 -7.78 -9.98
N LEU A 197 3.17 -7.48 -8.93
CA LEU A 197 2.78 -6.57 -7.86
C LEU A 197 3.03 -5.09 -8.15
N LEU A 198 3.85 -4.78 -9.16
CA LEU A 198 4.20 -3.39 -9.50
C LEU A 198 2.96 -2.52 -9.78
N PRO A 199 2.00 -2.91 -10.64
CA PRO A 199 0.78 -2.10 -10.85
C PRO A 199 -0.01 -1.88 -9.56
N LEU A 200 -0.14 -2.91 -8.72
CA LEU A 200 -0.84 -2.80 -7.43
C LEU A 200 -0.17 -1.80 -6.50
N PHE A 201 1.17 -1.77 -6.47
CA PHE A 201 1.92 -0.78 -5.72
C PHE A 201 1.66 0.65 -6.24
N ILE A 202 1.65 0.84 -7.57
CA ILE A 202 1.37 2.16 -8.17
C ILE A 202 -0.09 2.59 -7.92
N GLU A 203 -1.06 1.69 -8.08
CA GLU A 203 -2.47 1.96 -7.84
C GLU A 203 -2.75 2.27 -6.36
N LEU A 204 -2.10 1.58 -5.42
CA LEU A 204 -2.19 1.87 -3.99
C LEU A 204 -1.84 3.33 -3.70
N ILE A 205 -0.79 3.83 -4.33
CA ILE A 205 -0.30 5.20 -4.08
C ILE A 205 -1.16 6.23 -4.78
N ALA A 206 -1.67 5.91 -5.98
CA ALA A 206 -2.66 6.78 -6.62
C ALA A 206 -3.93 6.89 -5.78
N ALA A 207 -4.35 5.82 -5.10
CA ALA A 207 -5.46 5.85 -4.15
C ALA A 207 -5.12 6.63 -2.87
N ARG A 208 -3.86 6.63 -2.42
CA ARG A 208 -3.42 7.46 -1.28
C ARG A 208 -3.59 8.96 -1.59
N VAL A 209 -3.20 9.37 -2.80
CA VAL A 209 -3.31 10.77 -3.26
C VAL A 209 -4.78 11.20 -3.38
N GLU A 210 -5.70 10.28 -3.67
CA GLU A 210 -7.14 10.58 -3.77
C GLU A 210 -7.81 10.93 -2.44
N LEU A 211 -7.14 10.73 -1.30
CA LEU A 211 -7.72 11.02 0.02
C LEU A 211 -7.86 12.52 0.32
N ASN A 212 -7.33 13.41 -0.55
CA ASN A 212 -7.44 14.87 -0.45
C ASN A 212 -6.97 15.44 0.91
N ASP A 213 -5.95 14.84 1.52
CA ASP A 213 -5.38 15.21 2.81
C ASP A 213 -3.95 15.79 2.66
N ASP A 214 -3.72 16.51 1.56
CA ASP A 214 -2.45 17.13 1.17
C ASP A 214 -1.25 16.16 1.04
N TRP A 215 -1.48 14.85 1.13
CA TRP A 215 -0.41 13.89 0.92
C TRP A 215 -0.02 13.83 -0.56
N THR A 216 1.27 14.06 -0.83
CA THR A 216 1.84 13.96 -2.18
C THR A 216 3.00 12.97 -2.20
N PRO A 217 3.21 12.23 -3.30
CA PRO A 217 4.35 11.34 -3.41
C PRO A 217 5.67 12.10 -3.29
N THR A 218 6.58 11.60 -2.46
CA THR A 218 7.89 12.23 -2.20
C THR A 218 8.97 11.71 -3.14
N SER A 219 10.12 12.40 -3.16
CA SER A 219 11.35 11.90 -3.81
C SER A 219 11.74 10.51 -3.32
N GLU A 220 11.59 10.25 -2.02
CA GLU A 220 11.86 8.94 -1.40
C GLU A 220 10.92 7.85 -1.94
N TRP A 221 9.64 8.19 -2.17
CA TRP A 221 8.71 7.26 -2.82
C TRP A 221 9.10 6.97 -4.27
N LEU A 222 9.48 8.00 -5.05
CA LEU A 222 9.94 7.80 -6.42
C LEU A 222 11.18 6.90 -6.46
N ASP A 223 12.12 7.09 -5.53
CA ASP A 223 13.29 6.24 -5.34
C ASP A 223 12.88 4.78 -5.08
N LEU A 224 11.96 4.56 -4.13
CA LEU A 224 11.42 3.24 -3.80
C LEU A 224 10.72 2.58 -4.99
N ALA A 225 9.94 3.33 -5.78
CA ALA A 225 9.30 2.81 -7.00
C ALA A 225 10.33 2.35 -8.03
N GLY A 226 11.41 3.12 -8.21
CA GLY A 226 12.54 2.71 -9.06
C GLY A 226 13.28 1.48 -8.53
N GLN A 227 13.50 1.40 -7.21
CA GLN A 227 14.08 0.22 -6.57
C GLN A 227 13.20 -1.02 -6.76
N PHE A 228 11.88 -0.86 -6.68
CA PHE A 228 10.90 -1.93 -6.93
C PHE A 228 11.03 -2.48 -8.35
N MET A 229 11.08 -1.60 -9.36
CA MET A 229 11.27 -2.00 -10.76
C MET A 229 12.59 -2.75 -10.94
N MET A 230 13.67 -2.26 -10.33
CA MET A 230 14.97 -2.95 -10.37
C MET A 230 14.90 -4.36 -9.76
N GLN A 231 14.27 -4.51 -8.59
CA GLN A 231 14.11 -5.82 -7.95
C GLN A 231 13.20 -6.75 -8.74
N ALA A 232 12.14 -6.22 -9.37
CA ALA A 232 11.30 -6.97 -10.28
C ALA A 232 12.08 -7.48 -11.49
N THR A 233 12.97 -6.67 -12.08
CA THR A 233 13.84 -7.14 -13.16
C THR A 233 14.79 -8.25 -12.69
N ILE A 234 15.45 -8.06 -11.55
CA ILE A 234 16.36 -9.07 -10.99
C ILE A 234 15.60 -10.39 -10.75
N GLU A 235 14.39 -10.32 -10.21
CA GLU A 235 13.56 -11.50 -10.00
C GLU A 235 13.16 -12.19 -11.31
N GLU A 236 12.65 -11.44 -12.28
CA GLU A 236 12.20 -12.02 -13.55
C GLU A 236 13.36 -12.71 -14.29
N TYR A 237 14.51 -12.06 -14.42
CA TYR A 237 15.63 -12.61 -15.19
C TYR A 237 16.48 -13.62 -14.42
N LEU A 238 16.81 -13.36 -13.15
CA LEU A 238 17.69 -14.25 -12.38
C LEU A 238 16.96 -15.39 -11.68
N ARG A 239 15.63 -15.29 -11.51
CA ARG A 239 14.84 -16.27 -10.75
C ARG A 239 13.66 -16.82 -11.53
N ASN A 240 12.98 -16.09 -12.40
CA ASN A 240 11.83 -16.63 -13.14
C ASN A 240 12.16 -17.10 -14.55
N GLY A 241 13.38 -16.80 -15.05
CA GLY A 241 13.84 -17.25 -16.37
C GLY A 241 13.29 -16.40 -17.51
N ALA A 242 12.96 -15.14 -17.24
CA ALA A 242 12.63 -14.18 -18.30
C ALA A 242 13.80 -14.05 -19.28
N TYR A 243 13.45 -13.79 -20.54
CA TYR A 243 14.38 -13.61 -21.65
C TYR A 243 13.84 -12.54 -22.59
N GLY A 244 14.72 -12.00 -23.45
CA GLY A 244 14.36 -10.91 -24.35
C GLY A 244 14.23 -9.56 -23.65
N VAL A 245 13.73 -8.55 -24.37
CA VAL A 245 13.64 -7.15 -23.89
C VAL A 245 12.26 -6.79 -23.34
N GLU A 246 11.23 -7.52 -23.76
CA GLU A 246 9.82 -7.19 -23.49
C GLU A 246 9.51 -7.11 -21.99
N THR A 247 9.99 -8.07 -21.20
CA THR A 247 9.80 -8.07 -19.74
C THR A 247 10.48 -6.86 -19.09
N PHE A 248 11.70 -6.52 -19.52
CA PHE A 248 12.42 -5.36 -19.00
C PHE A 248 11.69 -4.06 -19.33
N ASP A 249 11.30 -3.88 -20.60
CA ASP A 249 10.59 -2.69 -21.05
C ASP A 249 9.23 -2.55 -20.34
N THR A 250 8.51 -3.66 -20.12
CA THR A 250 7.23 -3.68 -19.39
C THR A 250 7.39 -3.33 -17.91
N ILE A 251 8.44 -3.82 -17.25
CA ILE A 251 8.73 -3.48 -15.85
C ILE A 251 8.98 -1.98 -15.69
N PHE A 252 9.70 -1.37 -16.64
CA PHE A 252 9.96 0.06 -16.66
C PHE A 252 8.90 0.88 -17.44
N ALA A 253 7.77 0.30 -17.82
CA ALA A 253 6.66 0.99 -18.48
C ALA A 253 5.77 1.77 -17.50
N PHE A 254 6.40 2.60 -16.67
CA PHE A 254 5.75 3.52 -15.74
C PHE A 254 6.32 4.93 -15.92
N GLY A 255 5.45 5.93 -15.94
CA GLY A 255 5.80 7.30 -16.32
C GLY A 255 4.57 8.05 -16.82
N CYS A 256 4.77 9.22 -17.43
CA CYS A 256 3.64 10.00 -17.95
C CYS A 256 3.19 9.46 -19.33
N PRO A 257 1.96 8.90 -19.47
CA PRO A 257 1.53 8.21 -20.69
C PRO A 257 1.13 9.14 -21.86
N GLY A 258 1.29 10.46 -21.75
CA GLY A 258 0.97 11.40 -22.83
C GLY A 258 -0.53 11.72 -22.94
N PRO A 259 -1.15 11.83 -24.12
CA PRO A 259 -2.58 12.18 -24.24
C PRO A 259 -3.51 11.07 -23.75
N ARG A 260 -4.71 11.41 -23.27
CA ARG A 260 -5.73 10.44 -22.80
C ARG A 260 -6.38 9.68 -23.95
N TRP A 261 -6.55 8.38 -23.77
CA TRP A 261 -7.28 7.48 -24.66
C TRP A 261 -8.58 6.99 -24.00
N ALA A 262 -9.54 6.52 -24.81
CA ALA A 262 -10.88 6.18 -24.33
C ALA A 262 -10.93 4.92 -23.44
N GLU A 263 -9.96 4.02 -23.58
CA GLU A 263 -9.86 2.76 -22.84
C GLU A 263 -8.48 2.68 -22.17
N GLU A 264 -8.34 3.32 -21.01
CA GLU A 264 -7.14 3.25 -20.18
C GLU A 264 -7.42 2.38 -18.94
N GLY A 265 -6.47 1.51 -18.58
CA GLY A 265 -6.52 0.72 -17.36
C GLY A 265 -6.43 1.58 -16.09
N THR A 266 -6.76 0.99 -14.94
CA THR A 266 -6.65 1.63 -13.62
C THR A 266 -5.21 2.01 -13.31
N ASP A 267 -4.25 1.19 -13.72
CA ASP A 267 -2.80 1.41 -13.61
C ASP A 267 -2.32 2.58 -14.47
N VAL A 268 -2.80 2.71 -15.71
CA VAL A 268 -2.50 3.87 -16.58
C VAL A 268 -3.09 5.16 -16.01
N THR A 269 -4.28 5.07 -15.42
CA THR A 269 -4.90 6.20 -14.71
C THR A 269 -4.07 6.60 -13.48
N ALA A 270 -3.60 5.62 -12.71
CA ALA A 270 -2.70 5.83 -11.58
C ALA A 270 -1.37 6.48 -12.01
N MET A 271 -0.80 6.04 -13.12
CA MET A 271 0.43 6.60 -13.68
C MET A 271 0.31 8.09 -13.99
N ARG A 272 -0.82 8.53 -14.57
CA ARG A 272 -1.05 9.96 -14.84
C ARG A 272 -1.01 10.80 -13.57
N ARG A 273 -1.60 10.28 -12.49
CA ARG A 273 -1.67 10.99 -11.22
C ARG A 273 -0.30 11.10 -10.55
N LEU A 274 0.53 10.08 -10.70
CA LEU A 274 1.76 9.94 -9.92
C LEU A 274 3.03 10.41 -10.65
N PHE A 275 3.04 10.36 -11.99
CA PHE A 275 4.26 10.58 -12.77
C PHE A 275 4.17 11.71 -13.79
N CYS A 276 2.99 12.29 -14.01
CA CYS A 276 2.87 13.50 -14.84
C CYS A 276 3.03 14.75 -13.99
N ASP A 277 3.67 15.77 -14.57
CA ASP A 277 3.83 17.07 -13.94
C ASP A 277 2.46 17.78 -13.81
N GLU A 278 2.15 18.29 -12.61
CA GLU A 278 0.86 18.96 -12.36
C GLU A 278 0.70 20.24 -13.19
N SER A 279 1.79 20.97 -13.42
CA SER A 279 1.80 22.19 -14.22
C SER A 279 1.75 21.90 -15.73
N ASN A 280 2.26 20.74 -16.15
CA ASN A 280 2.18 20.26 -17.52
C ASN A 280 1.85 18.76 -17.57
N PRO A 281 0.55 18.38 -17.55
CA PRO A 281 0.12 16.97 -17.45
C PRO A 281 0.48 16.07 -18.63
N ARG A 282 1.21 16.59 -19.62
CA ARG A 282 1.75 15.84 -20.76
C ARG A 282 3.24 15.51 -20.59
N GLU A 283 3.90 16.12 -19.61
CA GLU A 283 5.30 15.91 -19.33
C GLU A 283 5.47 15.04 -18.09
N GLU A 284 6.52 14.23 -18.10
CA GLU A 284 6.90 13.41 -16.97
C GLU A 284 7.64 14.25 -15.93
N ILE A 285 7.40 13.95 -14.65
CA ILE A 285 8.14 14.57 -13.54
C ILE A 285 9.63 14.34 -13.76
N ARG A 286 10.41 15.43 -13.88
CA ARG A 286 11.84 15.37 -14.23
C ARG A 286 12.65 14.49 -13.26
N GLU A 287 12.32 14.54 -11.98
CA GLU A 287 12.93 13.70 -10.95
C GLU A 287 12.67 12.21 -11.20
N TRP A 288 11.44 11.84 -11.57
CA TRP A 288 11.09 10.47 -11.92
C TRP A 288 11.92 9.99 -13.12
N SER A 289 12.02 10.78 -14.19
CA SER A 289 12.85 10.40 -15.35
C SER A 289 14.32 10.14 -14.97
N ALA A 290 14.87 10.93 -14.04
CA ALA A 290 16.24 10.76 -13.55
C ALA A 290 16.40 9.48 -12.71
N ILE A 291 15.47 9.22 -11.79
CA ILE A 291 15.43 8.03 -10.93
C ILE A 291 15.29 6.76 -11.77
N LYS A 292 14.32 6.75 -12.69
CA LYS A 292 14.07 5.64 -13.62
C LYS A 292 15.32 5.31 -14.42
N ARG A 293 15.97 6.32 -15.01
CA ARG A 293 17.22 6.13 -15.76
C ARG A 293 18.34 5.58 -14.88
N ARG A 294 18.49 6.07 -13.65
CA ARG A 294 19.51 5.58 -12.72
C ARG A 294 19.36 4.07 -12.46
N TYR A 295 18.15 3.60 -12.15
CA TYR A 295 17.91 2.17 -11.90
C TYR A 295 18.04 1.30 -13.16
N ILE A 296 17.65 1.80 -14.33
CA ILE A 296 17.94 1.13 -15.60
C ILE A 296 19.46 0.98 -15.77
N CYS A 297 20.22 2.07 -15.58
CA CYS A 297 21.67 2.04 -15.69
C CYS A 297 22.32 1.06 -14.69
N GLU A 298 21.82 0.94 -13.46
CA GLU A 298 22.36 -0.01 -12.47
C GLU A 298 22.24 -1.48 -12.92
N LEU A 299 21.25 -1.80 -13.75
CA LEU A 299 21.05 -3.13 -14.31
C LEU A 299 21.85 -3.38 -15.61
N MET A 300 22.42 -2.33 -16.20
CA MET A 300 23.13 -2.41 -17.47
C MET A 300 24.65 -2.56 -17.28
N PRO A 301 25.35 -3.21 -18.22
CA PRO A 301 26.81 -3.24 -18.26
C PRO A 301 27.41 -1.83 -18.22
N GLN A 302 28.33 -1.60 -17.28
CA GLN A 302 29.05 -0.32 -17.19
C GLN A 302 30.25 -0.27 -18.14
N ASN A 303 30.78 -1.45 -18.49
CA ASN A 303 31.97 -1.61 -19.32
C ASN A 303 31.72 -2.68 -20.40
N LEU A 304 32.41 -2.59 -21.53
CA LEU A 304 32.28 -3.54 -22.66
C LEU A 304 32.62 -5.00 -22.32
N SER A 305 33.38 -5.23 -21.25
CA SER A 305 33.74 -6.58 -20.78
C SER A 305 32.72 -7.20 -19.82
N GLN A 306 31.81 -6.38 -19.29
CA GLN A 306 30.78 -6.83 -18.37
C GLN A 306 29.58 -7.27 -19.18
N SER A 307 29.00 -8.40 -18.82
CA SER A 307 27.76 -8.84 -19.45
C SER A 307 26.52 -8.33 -18.71
N SER A 308 25.35 -8.39 -19.36
CA SER A 308 24.09 -7.97 -18.75
C SER A 308 23.74 -8.83 -17.54
N LEU A 309 24.01 -10.14 -17.60
CA LEU A 309 23.85 -11.03 -16.46
C LEU A 309 24.75 -10.61 -15.28
N GLN A 310 26.03 -10.31 -15.56
CA GLN A 310 26.97 -9.85 -14.54
C GLN A 310 26.57 -8.49 -13.94
N ALA A 311 25.97 -7.59 -14.74
CA ALA A 311 25.45 -6.32 -14.27
C ALA A 311 24.27 -6.52 -13.31
N MET A 312 23.30 -7.36 -13.67
CA MET A 312 22.16 -7.69 -12.79
C MET A 312 22.60 -8.36 -11.48
N GLN A 313 23.56 -9.29 -11.54
CA GLN A 313 24.14 -9.91 -10.34
C GLN A 313 24.87 -8.89 -9.45
N ALA A 314 25.60 -7.94 -10.05
CA ALA A 314 26.26 -6.86 -9.31
C ALA A 314 25.25 -5.86 -8.72
N ALA A 315 24.11 -5.63 -9.38
CA ALA A 315 23.01 -4.84 -8.83
C ALA A 315 22.37 -5.54 -7.63
N GLU A 316 22.07 -6.83 -7.73
CA GLU A 316 21.55 -7.65 -6.61
C GLU A 316 22.47 -7.63 -5.40
N ALA A 317 23.79 -7.74 -5.61
CA ALA A 317 24.77 -7.69 -4.52
C ALA A 317 24.83 -6.32 -3.82
N ARG A 318 24.69 -5.22 -4.57
CA ARG A 318 24.70 -3.85 -4.02
C ARG A 318 23.37 -3.47 -3.37
N GLN A 319 22.27 -4.03 -3.85
CA GLN A 319 20.91 -3.76 -3.39
C GLN A 319 20.22 -5.09 -3.08
N PRO A 320 20.53 -5.74 -1.93
CA PRO A 320 19.97 -7.03 -1.59
C PRO A 320 18.45 -6.96 -1.40
N TYR A 321 17.74 -8.00 -1.83
CA TYR A 321 16.27 -8.08 -1.72
C TYR A 321 15.77 -7.86 -0.28
N GLY A 322 16.45 -8.40 0.73
CA GLY A 322 16.02 -8.24 2.13
C GLY A 322 15.99 -6.78 2.61
N ALA A 323 16.94 -5.94 2.14
CA ALA A 323 16.93 -4.51 2.46
C ALA A 323 15.78 -3.78 1.75
N PHE A 324 15.54 -4.12 0.48
CA PHE A 324 14.38 -3.63 -0.28
C PHE A 324 13.06 -4.00 0.40
N GLU A 325 12.90 -5.26 0.85
CA GLU A 325 11.69 -5.71 1.52
C GLU A 325 11.41 -4.90 2.79
N VAL A 326 12.43 -4.65 3.61
CA VAL A 326 12.33 -3.80 4.80
C VAL A 326 11.91 -2.37 4.44
N HIS A 327 12.47 -1.79 3.37
CA HIS A 327 12.09 -0.46 2.92
C HIS A 327 10.62 -0.39 2.46
N VAL A 328 10.15 -1.37 1.70
CA VAL A 328 8.74 -1.44 1.30
C VAL A 328 7.84 -1.55 2.53
N LEU A 329 8.15 -2.44 3.47
CA LEU A 329 7.33 -2.61 4.68
C LEU A 329 7.30 -1.37 5.56
N SER A 330 8.45 -0.71 5.74
CA SER A 330 8.53 0.55 6.49
C SER A 330 7.71 1.65 5.82
N PHE A 331 7.72 1.72 4.49
CA PHE A 331 6.91 2.66 3.75
C PHE A 331 5.41 2.36 3.87
N LEU A 332 4.99 1.09 3.78
CA LEU A 332 3.58 0.69 3.99
C LEU A 332 3.10 0.98 5.42
N GLU A 333 3.96 0.77 6.42
CA GLU A 333 3.71 1.13 7.82
C GLU A 333 3.57 2.66 7.99
N HIS A 334 4.42 3.45 7.32
CA HIS A 334 4.30 4.90 7.29
C HIS A 334 2.96 5.34 6.68
N LEU A 335 2.55 4.74 5.56
CA LEU A 335 1.24 5.00 4.96
C LEU A 335 0.09 4.64 5.89
N HIS A 336 0.17 3.51 6.59
CA HIS A 336 -0.84 3.07 7.54
C HIS A 336 -0.99 4.07 8.71
N ARG A 337 0.14 4.44 9.33
CA ARG A 337 0.18 5.36 10.47
C ARG A 337 -0.13 6.81 10.10
N GLY A 338 0.09 7.18 8.85
CA GLY A 338 -0.19 8.52 8.33
C GLY A 338 -1.67 8.80 8.10
N LEU A 339 -2.55 7.81 8.29
CA LEU A 339 -4.00 8.01 8.22
C LEU A 339 -4.57 8.36 9.59
N VAL A 340 -5.65 9.14 9.59
CA VAL A 340 -6.51 9.28 10.78
C VAL A 340 -6.99 7.89 11.21
N LYS A 341 -6.97 7.59 12.51
CA LYS A 341 -7.45 6.29 13.01
C LYS A 341 -8.97 6.19 12.81
N PRO A 342 -9.52 5.01 12.45
CA PRO A 342 -10.96 4.82 12.42
C PRO A 342 -11.59 5.11 13.78
N ASP A 343 -12.80 5.65 13.80
CA ASP A 343 -13.48 6.07 15.03
C ASP A 343 -13.58 4.95 16.07
N LEU A 344 -13.88 3.73 15.64
CA LEU A 344 -13.96 2.57 16.55
C LEU A 344 -12.61 2.19 17.17
N ALA A 345 -11.48 2.44 16.47
CA ALA A 345 -10.15 2.24 17.05
C ALA A 345 -9.85 3.29 18.12
N GLN A 346 -10.26 4.53 17.88
CA GLN A 346 -10.14 5.63 18.84
C GLN A 346 -10.98 5.37 20.11
N VAL A 347 -12.20 4.83 19.94
CA VAL A 347 -13.06 4.38 21.05
C VAL A 347 -12.41 3.25 21.85
N GLU A 348 -11.87 2.22 21.18
CA GLU A 348 -11.18 1.08 21.82
C GLU A 348 -9.97 1.56 22.65
N GLU A 349 -9.22 2.54 22.14
CA GLU A 349 -8.06 3.13 22.82
C GLU A 349 -8.44 4.13 23.93
N GLY A 350 -9.69 4.57 23.98
CA GLY A 350 -10.17 5.62 24.88
C GLY A 350 -9.54 6.99 24.61
N ARG A 351 -9.07 7.23 23.39
CA ARG A 351 -8.38 8.46 22.96
C ARG A 351 -8.97 8.93 21.64
N PHE A 352 -9.58 10.12 21.65
CA PHE A 352 -10.19 10.69 20.45
C PHE A 352 -9.29 11.74 19.81
N ASN A 353 -9.21 11.69 18.50
CA ASN A 353 -8.59 12.68 17.64
C ASN A 353 -9.69 13.28 16.76
N ILE A 354 -9.91 14.60 16.90
CA ILE A 354 -10.87 15.36 16.10
C ILE A 354 -10.07 16.31 15.22
N ASP A 355 -10.19 16.15 13.90
CA ASP A 355 -9.51 16.98 12.89
C ASP A 355 -7.99 17.11 13.10
N GLY A 356 -7.33 16.00 13.46
CA GLY A 356 -5.88 15.95 13.71
C GLY A 356 -5.46 16.39 15.12
N ASN A 357 -6.40 16.83 15.97
CA ASN A 357 -6.14 17.23 17.35
C ASN A 357 -6.59 16.16 18.35
N GLU A 358 -5.63 15.53 19.04
CA GLU A 358 -5.90 14.60 20.14
C GLU A 358 -6.56 15.34 21.32
N LEU A 359 -7.73 14.88 21.74
CA LEU A 359 -8.41 15.38 22.93
C LEU A 359 -7.61 15.04 24.19
N SER A 360 -7.70 15.90 25.20
CA SER A 360 -7.12 15.59 26.51
C SER A 360 -7.68 14.27 27.07
N GLU A 361 -6.93 13.58 27.92
CA GLU A 361 -7.38 12.34 28.56
C GLU A 361 -8.68 12.55 29.39
N ALA A 362 -8.89 13.77 29.91
CA ALA A 362 -10.12 14.12 30.61
C ALA A 362 -11.31 14.24 29.65
N ASP A 363 -11.11 14.91 28.52
CA ASP A 363 -12.14 15.10 27.49
C ASP A 363 -12.50 13.78 26.79
N SER A 364 -11.49 12.96 26.48
CA SER A 364 -11.70 11.64 25.90
C SER A 364 -12.50 10.73 26.84
N ARG A 365 -12.19 10.71 28.14
CA ARG A 365 -12.97 9.95 29.14
C ARG A 365 -14.39 10.47 29.33
N ALA A 366 -14.58 11.78 29.29
CA ALA A 366 -15.91 12.38 29.34
C ALA A 366 -16.73 11.98 28.10
N MET A 367 -16.09 11.83 26.95
CA MET A 367 -16.70 11.41 25.70
C MET A 367 -17.08 9.91 25.72
N VAL A 368 -16.20 9.01 26.18
CA VAL A 368 -16.53 7.58 26.39
C VAL A 368 -17.75 7.42 27.32
N ARG A 369 -17.77 8.14 28.46
CA ARG A 369 -18.91 8.11 29.39
C ARG A 369 -20.22 8.55 28.76
N ARG A 370 -20.19 9.48 27.80
CA ARG A 370 -21.39 9.95 27.07
C ARG A 370 -21.90 8.92 26.05
N MET A 371 -21.01 8.08 25.51
CA MET A 371 -21.39 6.98 24.63
C MET A 371 -22.00 5.79 25.37
N GLY A 372 -21.98 5.80 26.72
CA GLY A 372 -22.53 4.71 27.53
C GLY A 372 -21.67 3.45 27.57
N LEU A 373 -20.37 3.58 27.26
CA LEU A 373 -19.36 2.52 27.29
C LEU A 373 -18.58 2.50 28.62
#